data_AF-A0A9N7UBE5-F1
#
_entry.id   AF-A0A9N7UBE5-F1
#
_cell.length_a   1.000
_cell.length_b   1.000
_cell.length_c   1.000
_cell.angle_alpha   90.00
_cell.angle_beta   90.00
_cell.angle_gamma   90.00
#
_symmetry.space_group_name_H-M   'P 1'
#
loop_
_entity.id
_entity.type
_entity.pdbx_description
1 polymer ?
#
loop_
_entity_poly.entity_id
_entity_poly.type
_entity_poly.pdbx_seq_one_letter_code
_entity_poly.pdbx_strand_id
1 'polypeptide(L)'
;MSSPLSKPQIIAHIQKSLNFTVFDTKWIPSSAKFVCVGNFPRGTGVLQIYEVQQGEALLIREVEKPKPIKCATFGASSLQQRHIATGDFDGNLNIWNLEVPDVPCTASRLIKK
;
A
#
# COMPACT_ATOMS: atom_id res chain seq x y z
N MET A 1 23.10 -35.99 8.64
CA MET A 1 21.94 -35.76 7.76
C MET A 1 21.17 -34.56 8.30
N SER A 2 21.26 -33.38 7.70
CA SER A 2 20.43 -32.25 8.11
C SER A 2 18.99 -32.53 7.64
N SER A 3 18.01 -32.45 8.56
CA SER A 3 16.62 -32.67 8.20
C SER A 3 16.15 -31.59 7.20
N PRO A 4 15.21 -31.88 6.27
CA PRO A 4 14.71 -30.91 5.29
C PRO A 4 14.13 -29.63 5.91
N LEU A 5 13.76 -29.69 7.19
CA LEU A 5 13.23 -28.59 8.00
C LEU A 5 14.32 -27.75 8.70
N SER A 6 15.60 -28.11 8.56
CA SER A 6 16.72 -27.40 9.21
C SER A 6 17.07 -26.07 8.53
N LYS A 7 16.54 -25.80 7.33
CA LYS A 7 16.76 -24.56 6.59
C LYS A 7 15.49 -23.70 6.60
N PRO A 8 15.61 -22.36 6.68
CA PRO A 8 14.46 -21.46 6.54
C PRO A 8 13.68 -21.74 5.26
N GLN A 9 12.36 -21.75 5.37
CA GLN A 9 11.46 -21.98 4.23
C GLN A 9 10.63 -20.72 3.97
N ILE A 10 10.46 -20.39 2.68
CA ILE A 10 9.51 -19.38 2.24
C ILE A 10 8.22 -20.10 1.91
N ILE A 11 7.17 -19.83 2.68
CA ILE A 11 5.88 -20.48 2.57
C ILE A 11 4.84 -19.43 2.20
N ALA A 12 4.03 -19.71 1.18
CA ALA A 12 2.88 -18.87 0.85
C ALA A 12 1.79 -19.06 1.93
N HIS A 13 1.69 -18.09 2.84
CA HIS A 13 0.71 -18.16 3.92
C HIS A 13 -0.69 -17.70 3.47
N ILE A 14 -0.76 -16.65 2.65
CA ILE A 14 -2.00 -16.04 2.18
C ILE A 14 -1.80 -15.59 0.73
N GLN A 15 -2.80 -15.82 -0.12
CA GLN A 15 -2.82 -15.33 -1.50
C GLN A 15 -4.17 -14.72 -1.81
N LYS A 16 -4.18 -13.55 -2.47
CA LYS A 16 -5.41 -12.87 -2.89
C LYS A 16 -5.27 -12.38 -4.32
N SER A 17 -6.25 -12.72 -5.15
CA SER A 17 -6.37 -12.17 -6.51
C SER A 17 -6.92 -10.74 -6.45
N LEU A 18 -6.37 -9.86 -7.29
CA LEU A 18 -6.74 -8.45 -7.38
C LEU A 18 -7.17 -8.10 -8.80
N ASN A 19 -8.01 -7.08 -8.94
CA ASN A 19 -8.57 -6.60 -10.22
C ASN A 19 -7.84 -5.36 -10.77
N PHE A 20 -6.65 -5.06 -10.24
CA PHE A 20 -5.83 -3.91 -10.60
C PHE A 20 -4.35 -4.27 -10.53
N THR A 21 -3.51 -3.44 -11.14
CA THR A 21 -2.05 -3.65 -11.12
C THR A 21 -1.49 -3.05 -9.83
N VAL A 22 -0.86 -3.89 -8.99
CA VAL A 22 -0.14 -3.43 -7.79
C VAL A 22 1.28 -3.03 -8.18
N PHE A 23 1.70 -1.82 -7.83
CA PHE A 23 3.07 -1.35 -8.03
C PHE A 23 3.92 -1.37 -6.75
N ASP A 24 3.28 -1.25 -5.59
CA ASP A 24 3.97 -1.30 -4.31
C ASP A 24 3.04 -1.76 -3.17
N THR A 25 3.62 -2.41 -2.16
CA THR A 25 2.94 -2.87 -0.95
C THR A 25 3.76 -2.52 0.29
N LYS A 26 3.11 -2.07 1.37
CA LYS A 26 3.77 -1.75 2.65
C LYS A 26 2.94 -2.19 3.85
N TRP A 27 3.58 -2.77 4.85
CA TRP A 27 2.95 -2.99 6.15
C TRP A 27 2.66 -1.65 6.84
N ILE A 28 1.48 -1.51 7.42
CA ILE A 28 1.13 -0.38 8.27
C ILE A 28 1.77 -0.62 9.64
N PRO A 29 2.64 0.27 10.13
CA PRO A 29 3.39 0.06 11.37
C PRO A 29 2.48 -0.28 12.56
N SER A 30 2.94 -1.19 13.42
CA SER A 30 2.23 -1.63 14.63
C SER A 30 0.83 -2.20 14.38
N SER A 31 0.63 -2.91 13.26
CA SER A 31 -0.65 -3.54 12.93
C SER A 31 -0.49 -4.79 12.07
N ALA A 32 -1.54 -5.62 11.99
CA ALA A 32 -1.65 -6.72 11.03
C ALA A 32 -2.19 -6.28 9.66
N LYS A 33 -2.08 -4.97 9.34
CA LYS A 33 -2.61 -4.38 8.12
C LYS A 33 -1.51 -4.01 7.15
N PHE A 34 -1.79 -4.06 5.86
CA PHE A 34 -0.90 -3.60 4.81
C PHE A 34 -1.67 -2.81 3.76
N VAL A 35 -0.96 -1.94 3.06
CA VAL A 35 -1.49 -1.13 1.96
C VAL A 35 -0.90 -1.61 0.65
N CYS A 36 -1.76 -1.73 -0.37
CA CYS A 36 -1.38 -1.92 -1.76
C CYS A 36 -1.71 -0.65 -2.53
N VAL A 37 -0.77 -0.19 -3.36
CA VAL A 37 -0.97 0.96 -4.24
C VAL A 37 -0.73 0.57 -5.70
N GLY A 38 -1.48 1.20 -6.60
CA GLY A 38 -1.50 0.76 -7.99
C GLY A 38 -2.38 1.58 -8.91
N ASN A 39 -2.85 0.94 -9.98
CA ASN A 39 -3.84 1.49 -10.89
C ASN A 39 -4.84 0.45 -11.39
N PHE A 40 -6.09 0.88 -11.57
CA PHE A 40 -7.09 0.12 -12.28
C PHE A 40 -6.80 0.09 -13.80
N PRO A 41 -7.37 -0.88 -14.54
CA PRO A 41 -7.25 -0.94 -16.01
C PRO A 41 -7.74 0.34 -16.72
N ARG A 42 -8.68 1.07 -16.11
CA ARG A 42 -9.20 2.37 -16.60
C ARG A 42 -8.23 3.55 -16.43
N GLY A 43 -7.03 3.31 -15.90
CA GLY A 43 -5.98 4.32 -15.76
C GLY A 43 -6.05 5.18 -14.51
N THR A 44 -7.05 5.00 -13.64
CA THR A 44 -7.13 5.66 -12.33
C THR A 44 -6.25 4.95 -11.30
N GLY A 45 -5.73 5.69 -10.34
CA GLY A 45 -4.96 5.14 -9.24
C GLY A 45 -5.83 4.48 -8.19
N VAL A 46 -5.23 3.59 -7.40
CA VAL A 46 -5.91 2.92 -6.31
C VAL A 46 -4.98 2.76 -5.11
N LEU A 47 -5.55 2.94 -3.93
CA LEU A 47 -4.98 2.61 -2.64
C LEU A 47 -5.96 1.68 -1.92
N GLN A 48 -5.52 0.47 -1.61
CA GLN A 48 -6.29 -0.49 -0.84
C GLN A 48 -5.58 -0.85 0.46
N ILE A 49 -6.34 -0.91 1.55
CA ILE A 49 -5.87 -1.36 2.86
C ILE A 49 -6.46 -2.74 3.13
N TYR A 50 -5.59 -3.68 3.43
CA TYR A 50 -5.93 -5.03 3.81
C TYR A 50 -5.55 -5.31 5.26
N GLU A 51 -6.33 -6.15 5.92
CA GLU A 51 -5.97 -6.73 7.21
C GLU A 51 -5.81 -8.24 7.07
N VAL A 52 -4.73 -8.76 7.63
CA VAL A 52 -4.54 -10.20 7.76
C VAL A 52 -5.35 -10.69 8.95
N GLN A 53 -6.36 -11.52 8.69
CA GLN A 53 -7.15 -12.19 9.72
C GLN A 53 -7.41 -13.63 9.31
N GLN A 54 -7.20 -14.58 10.24
CA GLN A 54 -7.58 -16.00 10.09
C GLN A 54 -7.10 -16.67 8.78
N GLY A 55 -5.91 -16.30 8.27
CA GLY A 55 -5.36 -16.87 7.03
C GLY A 55 -5.86 -16.21 5.74
N GLU A 56 -6.59 -15.10 5.85
CA GLU A 56 -7.06 -14.32 4.71
C GLU A 56 -6.61 -12.85 4.77
N ALA A 57 -6.59 -12.20 3.61
CA ALA A 57 -6.41 -10.76 3.48
C ALA A 57 -7.76 -10.09 3.22
N LEU A 58 -8.35 -9.51 4.27
CA LEU A 58 -9.65 -8.84 4.24
C LEU A 58 -9.50 -7.39 3.78
N LEU A 59 -10.28 -6.97 2.78
CA LEU A 59 -10.28 -5.59 2.32
C LEU A 59 -10.96 -4.72 3.37
N ILE A 60 -10.20 -3.79 3.96
CA ILE A 60 -10.71 -2.84 4.95
C ILE A 60 -11.15 -1.56 4.27
N ARG A 61 -10.39 -1.11 3.27
CA ARG A 61 -10.68 0.13 2.57
C ARG A 61 -10.14 0.13 1.16
N GLU A 62 -10.88 0.73 0.24
CA GLU A 62 -10.45 1.04 -1.11
C GLU A 62 -10.66 2.53 -1.37
N VAL A 63 -9.68 3.15 -2.01
CA VAL A 63 -9.72 4.56 -2.37
C VAL A 63 -9.20 4.71 -3.79
N GLU A 64 -10.06 5.19 -4.67
CA GLU A 64 -9.68 5.54 -6.03
C GLU A 64 -9.08 6.94 -6.06
N LYS A 65 -8.03 7.12 -6.87
CA LYS A 65 -7.34 8.40 -7.08
C LYS A 65 -7.31 8.74 -8.57
N PRO A 66 -7.27 10.04 -8.92
CA PRO A 66 -7.25 10.45 -10.32
C PRO A 66 -6.04 9.92 -11.11
N LYS A 67 -4.91 9.65 -10.44
CA LYS A 67 -3.65 9.25 -11.06
C LYS A 67 -3.08 7.97 -10.46
N PRO A 68 -2.49 7.08 -11.28
CA PRO A 68 -1.79 5.87 -10.84
C PRO A 68 -0.75 6.14 -9.76
N ILE A 69 -0.73 5.32 -8.71
CA ILE A 69 0.22 5.46 -7.60
C ILE A 69 1.35 4.43 -7.77
N LYS A 70 2.61 4.89 -7.87
CA LYS A 70 3.76 4.04 -8.21
C LYS A 70 4.46 3.44 -7.00
N CYS A 71 4.55 4.20 -5.91
CA CYS A 71 5.33 3.82 -4.73
C CYS A 71 4.76 4.47 -3.47
N ALA A 72 5.04 3.84 -2.32
CA ALA A 72 4.59 4.34 -1.03
C ALA A 72 5.59 4.09 0.11
N THR A 73 5.57 4.93 1.14
CA THR A 73 6.38 4.76 2.35
C THR A 73 5.72 5.36 3.60
N PHE A 74 5.88 4.68 4.73
CA PHE A 74 5.57 5.21 6.07
C PHE A 74 6.79 5.86 6.74
N GLY A 75 7.97 5.80 6.12
CA GLY A 75 9.22 6.28 6.73
C GLY A 75 9.24 7.77 7.05
N ALA A 76 8.35 8.56 6.45
CA ALA A 76 8.19 9.99 6.73
C ALA A 76 7.19 10.30 7.87
N SER A 77 6.55 9.28 8.46
CA SER A 77 5.52 9.46 9.48
C SER A 77 5.93 8.89 10.83
N SER A 78 5.43 9.50 11.91
CA SER A 78 5.47 8.91 13.24
C SER A 78 4.62 7.63 13.33
N LEU A 79 4.93 6.76 14.30
CA LEU A 79 4.17 5.54 14.59
C LEU A 79 2.72 5.80 15.04
N GLN A 80 2.46 7.00 15.58
CA GLN A 80 1.12 7.40 15.99
C GLN A 80 0.27 7.84 14.80
N GLN A 81 0.79 8.71 13.94
CA GLN A 81 0.04 9.28 12.81
C GLN A 81 -0.14 8.28 11.65
N ARG A 82 0.86 7.43 11.41
CA ARG A 82 0.87 6.42 10.33
C ARG A 82 0.42 6.97 8.97
N HIS A 83 0.78 8.22 8.69
CA HIS A 83 0.57 8.82 7.39
C HIS A 83 1.44 8.12 6.37
N ILE A 84 0.89 7.95 5.17
CA ILE A 84 1.62 7.35 4.06
C ILE A 84 2.00 8.42 3.05
N ALA A 85 3.27 8.46 2.69
CA ALA A 85 3.74 9.26 1.56
C ALA A 85 3.65 8.40 0.29
N THR A 86 3.11 8.96 -0.79
CA THR A 86 2.95 8.27 -2.08
C THR A 86 3.48 9.12 -3.22
N GLY A 87 4.15 8.48 -4.18
CA GLY A 87 4.51 9.09 -5.47
C GLY A 87 3.60 8.57 -6.58
N ASP A 88 3.04 9.47 -7.39
CA ASP A 88 2.23 9.12 -8.57
C ASP A 88 3.02 9.26 -9.89
N PHE A 89 2.41 8.80 -10.99
CA PHE A 89 3.03 8.85 -12.33
C PHE A 89 3.09 10.26 -12.94
N ASP A 90 2.40 11.26 -12.37
CA ASP A 90 2.48 12.65 -12.80
C ASP A 90 3.57 13.44 -12.04
N GLY A 91 4.31 12.76 -11.15
CA GLY A 91 5.36 13.35 -10.33
C GLY A 91 4.85 14.09 -9.10
N ASN A 92 3.63 13.79 -8.64
CA ASN A 92 3.11 14.33 -7.39
C ASN A 92 3.52 13.45 -6.21
N LEU A 93 3.95 14.11 -5.15
CA LEU A 93 4.15 13.55 -3.82
C LEU A 93 2.98 13.97 -2.94
N ASN A 94 2.24 12.99 -2.43
CA ASN A 94 1.10 13.20 -1.55
C ASN A 94 1.32 12.49 -0.20
N ILE A 95 0.88 13.12 0.89
CA ILE A 95 0.83 12.52 2.22
C ILE A 95 -0.64 12.28 2.58
N TRP A 96 -0.98 11.05 2.94
CA TRP A 96 -2.36 10.66 3.23
C TRP A 96 -2.50 10.19 4.67
N ASN A 97 -3.59 10.62 5.32
CA ASN A 97 -4.10 9.95 6.50
C ASN A 97 -4.93 8.73 6.08
N LEU A 98 -4.53 7.53 6.51
CA LEU A 98 -5.23 6.30 6.15
C LEU A 98 -6.62 6.18 6.79
N GLU A 99 -6.88 6.91 7.88
CA GLU A 99 -8.20 6.97 8.53
C GLU A 99 -9.16 7.88 7.74
N VAL A 100 -8.64 8.90 7.06
CA VAL A 100 -9.42 9.84 6.22
C VAL A 100 -8.66 10.13 4.90
N PRO A 101 -8.58 9.15 3.98
CA PRO A 101 -7.75 9.21 2.78
C PRO A 101 -8.44 9.90 1.60
N ASP A 102 -9.61 10.54 1.77
CA ASP A 102 -10.34 11.17 0.66
C ASP A 102 -9.53 12.35 0.08
N VAL A 103 -8.97 13.18 0.96
CA VAL A 103 -8.15 14.36 0.63
C VAL A 103 -6.75 14.19 1.22
N PRO A 104 -5.66 14.53 0.50
CA PRO A 104 -4.32 14.41 1.06
C PRO A 104 -4.11 15.47 2.16
N CYS A 105 -3.41 15.08 3.23
CA CYS A 105 -2.97 16.02 4.27
C CYS A 105 -2.00 17.06 3.69
N THR A 106 -1.21 16.65 2.71
CA THR A 106 -0.26 17.51 2.00
C THR A 106 -0.07 16.99 0.59
N ALA A 107 -0.04 17.89 -0.39
CA ALA A 107 0.23 17.57 -1.79
C ALA A 107 1.29 18.53 -2.32
N SER A 108 2.29 17.98 -3.00
CA SER A 108 3.36 18.76 -3.62
C SER A 108 3.74 18.12 -4.95
N ARG A 109 3.98 18.92 -5.98
CA ARG A 109 4.41 18.42 -7.28
C ARG A 109 5.92 18.57 -7.41
N LEU A 110 6.62 17.44 -7.51
CA LEU A 110 8.09 17.41 -7.54
C LEU A 110 8.64 17.63 -8.95
N ILE A 111 7.86 17.30 -9.99
CA ILE A 111 8.23 17.51 -11.38
C ILE A 111 7.44 18.71 -11.93
N LYS A 112 8.08 19.88 -12.02
CA LYS A 112 7.60 20.99 -12.83
C LYS A 112 7.92 20.67 -14.29
N LYS A 113 6.89 20.59 -15.14
CA LYS A 113 7.10 20.67 -16.59
C LYS A 113 7.46 22.10 -16.96
#